data_AF-A0A2E9U667-F1
#
_entry.id   AF-A0A2E9U667-F1
#
_cell.length_a   1.000
_cell.length_b   1.000
_cell.length_c   1.000
_cell.angle_alpha   90.00
_cell.angle_beta   90.00
_cell.angle_gamma   90.00
#
_symmetry.space_group_name_H-M   'P 1'
#
loop_
_entity.id
_entity.type
_entity.pdbx_description
1 polymer ?
#
loop_
_entity_poly.entity_id
_entity_poly.type
_entity_poly.pdbx_seq_one_letter_code
_entity_poly.pdbx_strand_id
1 'polypeptide(L)'
;MSYVVNGLVAVLTMLVFYTGMKRLLFGQIGFLKAPKAHGRLKVAGLVLLIAALGQACAAATSPTDESAIDTVAAASPTPGESWEVAATPEDSGYSAEALSAAQAYTETINTAAVMIVADGIVVDQWGETERKFNIHSIRKSFLAAMYGI
;
A
#
# COMPACT_ATOMS: atom_id res chain seq x y z
N MET A 1 -23.41 5.93 38.29
CA MET A 1 -21.99 6.30 38.12
C MET A 1 -21.12 5.19 37.52
N SER A 2 -21.66 4.07 37.00
CA SER A 2 -20.86 2.92 36.57
C SER A 2 -20.54 2.84 35.06
N TYR A 3 -21.19 3.66 34.22
CA TYR A 3 -21.00 3.63 32.76
C TYR A 3 -19.80 4.48 32.28
N VAL A 4 -19.45 5.55 33.00
CA VAL A 4 -18.35 6.44 32.63
C VAL A 4 -16.98 5.79 32.87
N VAL A 5 -16.87 4.96 33.92
CA VAL A 5 -15.64 4.23 34.25
C VAL A 5 -15.33 3.15 33.20
N ASN A 6 -16.34 2.43 32.72
CA ASN A 6 -16.16 1.43 31.65
C ASN A 6 -15.85 2.06 30.29
N GLY A 7 -16.43 3.22 29.97
CA GLY A 7 -16.13 3.95 28.73
C GLY A 7 -14.68 4.44 28.68
N LEU A 8 -14.17 5.01 29.78
CA LEU A 8 -12.79 5.47 29.85
C LEU A 8 -11.78 4.32 29.75
N VAL A 9 -12.06 3.19 30.40
CA VAL A 9 -11.22 1.99 30.32
C VAL A 9 -11.20 1.42 28.90
N ALA A 10 -12.33 1.40 28.19
CA ALA A 10 -12.39 0.94 26.80
C ALA A 10 -11.62 1.87 25.83
N VAL A 11 -11.68 3.18 26.05
CA VAL A 11 -10.92 4.14 25.24
C VAL A 11 -9.42 4.01 25.52
N LEU A 12 -9.03 3.83 26.78
CA LEU A 12 -7.62 3.67 27.15
C LEU A 12 -7.04 2.37 26.59
N THR A 13 -7.79 1.26 26.61
CA THR A 13 -7.33 -0.02 26.03
C THR A 13 -7.22 0.05 24.51
N MET A 14 -8.18 0.68 23.81
CA MET A 14 -8.06 0.91 22.37
C MET A 14 -6.87 1.82 22.04
N LEU A 15 -6.59 2.85 22.83
CA LEU A 15 -5.47 3.77 22.60
C LEU A 15 -4.11 3.07 22.78
N VAL A 16 -3.97 2.24 23.82
CA VAL A 16 -2.76 1.44 24.07
C VAL A 16 -2.56 0.39 22.98
N PHE A 17 -3.64 -0.26 22.53
CA PHE A 17 -3.58 -1.22 21.43
C PHE A 17 -3.22 -0.55 20.09
N TYR A 18 -3.82 0.61 19.81
CA TYR A 18 -3.54 1.40 18.60
C TYR A 18 -2.11 1.93 18.57
N THR A 19 -1.59 2.45 19.68
CA THR A 19 -0.21 2.95 19.77
C THR A 19 0.83 1.82 19.70
N GLY A 20 0.54 0.66 20.30
CA GLY A 20 1.37 -0.55 20.20
C GLY A 20 1.41 -1.11 18.77
N MET A 21 0.25 -1.20 18.11
CA MET A 21 0.13 -1.74 16.75
C MET A 21 0.73 -0.80 15.69
N LYS A 22 0.66 0.51 15.89
CA LYS A 22 1.33 1.49 15.02
C LYS A 22 2.86 1.38 15.05
N ARG A 23 3.45 1.07 16.22
CA ARG A 23 4.90 0.79 16.35
C ARG A 23 5.31 -0.52 15.68
N LEU A 24 4.43 -1.52 15.69
CA LEU A 24 4.66 -2.83 15.05
C LEU A 24 4.52 -2.78 13.52
N LEU A 25 3.59 -1.97 12.99
CA LEU A 25 3.30 -1.93 11.55
C LEU A 25 4.17 -0.92 10.78
N PHE A 26 4.62 0.17 11.41
CA PHE A 26 5.29 1.27 10.70
C PHE A 26 6.75 1.51 11.12
N GLY A 27 7.32 0.67 12.00
CA GLY A 27 8.68 0.85 12.52
C GLY A 27 9.83 0.51 11.56
N GLN A 28 9.57 -0.19 10.44
CA GLN A 28 10.62 -0.79 9.62
C GLN A 28 10.34 -0.82 8.10
N ILE A 29 9.31 -0.15 7.59
CA ILE A 29 9.05 -0.14 6.14
C ILE A 29 9.94 0.93 5.50
N GLY A 30 11.18 0.54 5.21
CA GLY A 30 11.97 1.19 4.17
C GLY A 30 11.18 1.08 2.86
N PHE A 31 10.76 2.24 2.34
CA PHE A 31 9.97 2.36 1.12
C PHE A 31 10.75 1.69 -0.03
N LEU A 32 10.31 0.53 -0.52
CA LEU A 32 10.88 -0.18 -1.69
C LEU A 32 10.56 0.52 -3.02
N LYS A 33 10.42 1.85 -3.00
CA LYS A 33 10.24 2.67 -4.19
C LYS A 33 11.25 3.78 -4.12
N ALA A 34 12.23 3.75 -5.03
CA ALA A 34 13.23 4.79 -5.14
C ALA A 34 12.54 6.16 -5.30
N PRO A 35 12.75 7.12 -4.38
CA PRO A 35 12.28 8.48 -4.60
C PRO A 35 13.11 9.08 -5.73
N LYS A 36 12.46 9.50 -6.82
CA LYS A 36 13.09 10.38 -7.82
C LYS A 36 13.68 11.59 -7.09
N ALA A 37 15.00 11.70 -7.12
CA ALA A 37 15.75 12.75 -6.47
C ALA A 37 15.42 14.11 -7.08
N HIS A 38 14.70 14.98 -6.37
CA HIS A 38 14.67 16.42 -6.63
C HIS A 38 14.79 17.20 -5.33
N GLY A 39 15.90 17.94 -5.22
CA GLY A 39 15.99 19.26 -4.60
C GLY A 39 15.60 19.41 -3.14
N ARG A 40 16.59 19.68 -2.29
CA ARG A 40 16.42 20.21 -0.93
C ARG A 40 15.56 21.48 -0.95
N LEU A 41 14.25 21.37 -0.72
CA LEU A 41 13.40 22.50 -0.35
C LEU A 41 12.84 22.25 1.06
N LYS A 42 13.20 23.14 1.98
CA LYS A 42 12.81 23.08 3.39
C LYS A 42 11.28 23.07 3.51
N VAL A 43 10.77 22.14 4.32
CA VAL A 43 9.37 21.90 4.69
C VAL A 43 8.58 23.17 5.07
N ALA A 44 9.25 24.26 5.43
CA ALA A 44 8.64 25.56 5.71
C ALA A 44 8.11 26.32 4.47
N GLY A 45 8.63 26.06 3.26
CA GLY A 45 8.20 26.77 2.04
C GLY A 45 6.94 26.20 1.39
N LEU A 46 6.66 24.90 1.58
CA LEU A 46 5.54 24.20 0.94
C LEU A 46 4.20 24.50 1.61
N VAL A 47 4.20 24.78 2.92
CA VAL A 47 3.00 25.16 3.69
C VAL A 47 2.46 26.55 3.27
N LEU A 48 3.33 27.43 2.77
CA LEU A 48 2.97 28.79 2.36
C LEU A 48 2.41 28.87 0.93
N LEU A 49 2.65 27.84 0.11
CA LEU A 49 2.19 27.78 -1.29
C LEU A 49 0.79 27.16 -1.41
N ILE A 50 0.42 26.23 -0.51
CA ILE A 50 -0.91 25.61 -0.47
C ILE A 50 -1.98 26.59 0.02
N ALA A 51 -1.62 27.57 0.87
CA ALA A 51 -2.56 28.56 1.40
C ALA A 51 -2.91 29.69 0.40
N ALA A 52 -2.11 29.91 -0.65
CA ALA A 52 -2.31 31.02 -1.59
C ALA A 52 -2.98 30.61 -2.93
N LEU A 53 -3.03 29.32 -3.26
CA LEU A 53 -3.74 28.82 -4.47
C LEU A 53 -5.19 28.38 -4.21
N GLY A 54 -5.67 28.45 -2.96
CA GLY A 54 -7.01 28.02 -2.59
C GLY A 54 -8.15 29.02 -2.85
N GLN A 55 -7.90 30.23 -3.36
CA GLN A 55 -8.95 31.26 -3.40
C GLN A 55 -8.90 32.27 -4.56
N ALA A 56 -8.35 31.88 -5.72
CA ALA A 56 -8.43 32.71 -6.92
C ALA A 56 -8.59 31.89 -8.21
N CYS A 57 -9.66 31.09 -8.31
CA CYS A 57 -10.22 30.72 -9.60
C CYS A 57 -11.69 30.30 -9.45
N ALA A 58 -12.51 31.22 -8.97
CA ALA A 58 -13.96 31.14 -9.04
C ALA A 58 -14.47 32.32 -9.89
N ALA A 59 -14.01 32.40 -11.14
CA ALA A 59 -14.63 33.18 -12.20
C ALA A 59 -13.99 32.84 -13.55
N ALA A 60 -14.85 32.45 -14.51
CA ALA A 60 -14.64 32.42 -15.95
C ALA A 60 -13.79 31.28 -16.55
N THR A 61 -14.47 30.18 -16.89
CA THR A 61 -14.18 29.47 -18.15
C THR A 61 -15.50 29.05 -18.81
N SER A 62 -15.71 29.55 -20.02
CA SER A 62 -16.83 29.33 -20.95
C SER A 62 -16.96 27.84 -21.36
N PRO A 63 -18.12 27.39 -21.89
CA PRO A 63 -18.33 25.98 -22.20
C PRO A 63 -17.40 25.58 -23.36
N THR A 64 -16.40 24.77 -23.06
CA THR A 64 -15.48 24.20 -24.04
C THR A 64 -15.81 22.72 -24.14
N ASP A 65 -16.38 22.37 -25.28
CA ASP A 65 -16.57 21.06 -25.90
C ASP A 65 -16.01 19.86 -25.12
N GLU A 66 -16.91 19.09 -24.50
CA GLU A 66 -16.64 17.86 -23.72
C GLU A 66 -16.53 16.64 -24.65
N SER A 67 -15.86 16.78 -25.79
CA SER A 67 -15.59 15.66 -26.70
C SER A 67 -14.09 15.43 -26.81
N ALA A 68 -13.56 14.65 -25.86
CA ALA A 68 -12.50 13.65 -26.03
C ALA A 68 -11.60 13.54 -24.78
N ILE A 69 -11.99 12.70 -23.82
CA ILE A 69 -11.03 11.80 -23.18
C ILE A 69 -11.79 10.50 -22.85
N ASP A 70 -11.97 9.63 -23.84
CA ASP A 70 -12.31 8.23 -23.58
C ASP A 70 -11.02 7.40 -23.66
N THR A 71 -10.04 7.76 -22.84
CA THR A 71 -8.93 6.86 -22.54
C THR A 71 -9.45 5.91 -21.50
N VAL A 72 -10.04 4.80 -21.95
CA VAL A 72 -10.30 3.64 -21.10
C VAL A 72 -8.96 3.22 -20.53
N ALA A 73 -8.67 3.62 -19.29
CA ALA A 73 -7.53 3.10 -18.56
C ALA A 73 -7.69 1.58 -18.56
N ALA A 74 -6.80 0.87 -19.25
CA ALA A 74 -6.83 -0.58 -19.31
C ALA A 74 -6.85 -1.10 -17.86
N ALA A 75 -7.89 -1.87 -17.53
CA ALA A 75 -8.00 -2.45 -16.20
C ALA A 75 -6.78 -3.33 -15.94
N SER A 76 -6.18 -3.20 -14.75
CA SER A 76 -5.10 -4.08 -14.32
C SER A 76 -5.52 -5.54 -14.46
N PRO A 77 -4.62 -6.42 -14.95
CA PRO A 77 -4.94 -7.83 -15.10
C PRO A 77 -5.44 -8.41 -13.77
N THR A 78 -6.64 -8.97 -13.78
CA THR A 78 -7.16 -9.71 -12.63
C THR A 78 -6.66 -11.14 -12.72
N PRO A 79 -6.20 -11.75 -11.62
CA PRO A 79 -5.72 -13.13 -11.65
C PRO A 79 -6.83 -14.09 -12.10
N GLY A 80 -6.50 -14.93 -13.09
CA GLY A 80 -7.37 -15.98 -13.62
C GLY A 80 -7.09 -17.33 -12.97
N GLU A 81 -7.03 -18.38 -13.78
CA GLU A 81 -6.58 -19.71 -13.32
C GLU A 81 -5.10 -19.70 -12.92
N SER A 82 -4.29 -18.92 -13.63
CA SER A 82 -2.90 -18.63 -13.31
C SER A 82 -2.68 -17.12 -13.16
N TRP A 83 -1.61 -16.79 -12.44
CA TRP A 83 -1.12 -15.43 -12.36
C TRP A 83 -0.29 -15.08 -13.58
N GLU A 84 -0.44 -13.86 -14.07
CA GLU A 84 0.54 -13.27 -14.98
C GLU A 84 1.81 -12.94 -14.20
N VAL A 85 2.97 -13.29 -14.76
CA VAL A 85 4.29 -13.06 -14.14
C VAL A 85 5.06 -12.12 -15.04
N ALA A 86 5.64 -11.08 -14.44
CA ALA A 86 6.46 -10.11 -15.15
C ALA A 86 7.70 -10.81 -15.76
N ALA A 87 8.04 -10.45 -17.00
CA ALA A 87 9.24 -10.98 -17.65
C ALA A 87 10.51 -10.46 -16.96
N THR A 88 10.49 -9.18 -16.56
CA THR A 88 11.50 -8.58 -15.71
C THR A 88 10.84 -7.74 -14.60
N PRO A 89 11.44 -7.67 -13.39
CA PRO A 89 10.94 -6.79 -12.33
C PRO A 89 10.83 -5.32 -12.75
N GLU A 90 11.72 -4.89 -13.65
CA GLU A 90 11.80 -3.54 -14.16
C GLU A 90 10.56 -3.13 -14.97
N ASP A 91 9.87 -4.08 -15.60
CA ASP A 91 8.61 -3.83 -16.33
C ASP A 91 7.50 -3.30 -15.41
N SER A 92 7.53 -3.68 -14.14
CA SER A 92 6.63 -3.19 -13.09
C SER A 92 7.26 -2.07 -12.24
N GLY A 93 8.42 -1.56 -12.63
CA GLY A 93 9.14 -0.50 -11.93
C GLY A 93 9.84 -0.93 -10.63
N TYR A 94 10.12 -2.24 -10.48
CA TYR A 94 10.90 -2.78 -9.38
C TYR A 94 12.37 -2.96 -9.79
N SER A 95 13.26 -2.93 -8.81
CA SER A 95 14.70 -3.15 -9.02
C SER A 95 15.06 -4.59 -8.67
N ALA A 96 15.69 -5.32 -9.60
CA ALA A 96 16.20 -6.66 -9.33
C ALA A 96 17.16 -6.71 -8.12
N GLU A 97 17.99 -5.68 -7.91
CA GLU A 97 18.90 -5.61 -6.76
C GLU A 97 18.14 -5.53 -5.44
N ALA A 98 17.08 -4.72 -5.38
CA ALA A 98 16.26 -4.58 -4.19
C ALA A 98 15.48 -5.86 -3.86
N LEU A 99 15.00 -6.57 -4.89
CA LEU A 99 14.33 -7.86 -4.73
C LEU A 99 15.29 -8.95 -4.27
N SER A 100 16.51 -8.98 -4.80
CA SER A 100 17.55 -9.90 -4.33
C SER A 100 17.90 -9.65 -2.85
N ALA A 101 18.00 -8.38 -2.44
CA ALA A 101 18.19 -8.03 -1.03
C ALA A 101 17.00 -8.46 -0.15
N ALA A 102 15.77 -8.32 -0.65
CA ALA A 102 14.58 -8.81 0.03
C ALA A 102 14.58 -10.33 0.18
N GLN A 103 14.96 -11.06 -0.87
CA GLN A 103 15.11 -12.52 -0.82
C GLN A 103 16.16 -12.94 0.19
N ALA A 104 17.35 -12.34 0.16
CA ALA A 104 18.41 -12.60 1.14
C ALA A 104 17.95 -12.30 2.57
N TYR A 105 17.16 -11.25 2.78
CA TYR A 105 16.57 -10.97 4.09
C TYR A 105 15.60 -12.07 4.54
N THR A 106 14.81 -12.65 3.63
CA THR A 106 13.90 -13.74 4.00
C THR A 106 14.62 -14.99 4.50
N GLU A 107 15.86 -15.21 4.07
CA GLU A 107 16.70 -16.31 4.59
C GLU A 107 17.10 -16.11 6.06
N THR A 108 17.04 -14.87 6.56
CA THR A 108 17.34 -14.55 7.96
C THR A 108 16.17 -14.78 8.91
N ILE A 109 14.97 -15.03 8.37
CA ILE A 109 13.73 -15.21 9.13
C ILE A 109 13.07 -16.54 8.78
N ASN A 110 12.20 -17.05 9.65
CA ASN A 110 11.49 -18.30 9.41
C ASN A 110 10.27 -18.07 8.52
N THR A 111 10.51 -17.89 7.22
CA THR A 111 9.48 -17.66 6.20
C THR A 111 9.49 -18.79 5.16
N ALA A 112 8.31 -19.36 4.87
CA ALA A 112 8.18 -20.48 3.95
C ALA A 112 8.04 -20.06 2.47
N ALA A 113 7.44 -18.89 2.21
CA ALA A 113 7.19 -18.39 0.87
C ALA A 113 6.95 -16.88 0.87
N VAL A 114 7.30 -16.22 -0.23
CA VAL A 114 6.99 -14.81 -0.50
C VAL A 114 6.51 -14.67 -1.95
N MET A 115 5.52 -13.81 -2.14
CA MET A 115 4.97 -13.46 -3.45
C MET A 115 4.70 -11.96 -3.45
N ILE A 116 5.22 -11.27 -4.47
CA ILE A 116 5.12 -9.81 -4.62
C ILE A 116 4.29 -9.54 -5.87
N VAL A 117 3.16 -8.85 -5.69
CA VAL A 117 2.21 -8.53 -6.77
C VAL A 117 2.09 -7.02 -6.90
N ALA A 118 2.23 -6.50 -8.12
CA ALA A 118 2.02 -5.10 -8.46
C ALA A 118 1.10 -5.00 -9.67
N ASP A 119 0.07 -4.15 -9.58
CA ASP A 119 -0.91 -3.94 -10.65
C ASP A 119 -1.50 -5.24 -11.22
N GLY A 120 -1.70 -6.25 -10.35
CA GLY A 120 -2.26 -7.56 -10.73
C GLY A 120 -1.26 -8.56 -11.31
N ILE A 121 0.00 -8.17 -11.49
CA ILE A 121 1.08 -9.00 -12.05
C ILE A 121 2.04 -9.41 -10.94
N VAL A 122 2.49 -10.66 -10.96
CA VAL A 122 3.53 -11.15 -10.06
C VAL A 122 4.87 -10.61 -10.53
N VAL A 123 5.49 -9.77 -9.69
CA VAL A 123 6.78 -9.16 -9.96
C VAL A 123 7.90 -10.13 -9.61
N ASP A 124 7.77 -10.81 -8.48
CA ASP A 124 8.74 -11.80 -8.01
C ASP A 124 8.08 -12.73 -6.99
N GLN A 125 8.59 -13.95 -6.88
CA GLN A 125 8.14 -14.94 -5.91
C GLN A 125 9.21 -15.99 -5.62
N TRP A 126 9.27 -16.44 -4.37
CA TRP A 126 10.20 -17.50 -3.97
C TRP A 126 9.66 -18.32 -2.79
N GLY A 127 10.23 -19.52 -2.60
CA GLY A 127 9.77 -20.50 -1.63
C GLY A 127 8.57 -21.33 -2.11
N GLU A 128 7.82 -21.91 -1.18
CA GLU A 128 6.74 -22.86 -1.47
C GLU A 128 5.39 -22.15 -1.72
N THR A 129 5.32 -21.26 -2.72
CA THR A 129 4.12 -20.44 -2.99
C THR A 129 2.87 -21.24 -3.38
N GLU A 130 3.03 -22.44 -3.92
CA GLU A 130 1.92 -23.34 -4.29
C GLU A 130 1.43 -24.23 -3.14
N ARG A 131 2.16 -24.28 -2.03
CA ARG A 131 1.83 -25.16 -0.91
C ARG A 131 0.65 -24.61 -0.10
N LYS A 132 -0.28 -25.50 0.25
CA LYS A 132 -1.38 -25.17 1.17
C LYS A 132 -0.85 -25.10 2.61
N PHE A 133 -0.89 -23.92 3.21
CA PHE A 133 -0.55 -23.70 4.62
C PHE A 133 -1.80 -23.63 5.50
N ASN A 134 -1.67 -24.07 6.75
CA ASN A 134 -2.70 -23.85 7.77
C ASN A 134 -2.59 -22.41 8.27
N ILE A 135 -3.33 -21.51 7.63
CA ILE A 135 -3.26 -20.09 7.94
C ILE A 135 -4.24 -19.74 9.06
N HIS A 136 -3.74 -19.18 10.16
CA HIS A 136 -4.56 -18.84 11.32
C HIS A 136 -5.37 -17.56 11.10
N SER A 137 -4.89 -16.41 11.59
CA SER A 137 -5.70 -15.19 11.65
C SER A 137 -6.02 -14.55 10.30
N ILE A 138 -5.35 -14.92 9.21
CA ILE A 138 -5.67 -14.46 7.84
C ILE A 138 -7.10 -14.85 7.43
N ARG A 139 -7.64 -15.96 7.95
CA ARG A 139 -9.03 -16.36 7.72
C ARG A 139 -10.03 -15.24 8.06
N LYS A 140 -9.72 -14.39 9.04
CA LYS A 140 -10.59 -13.27 9.42
C LYS A 140 -10.66 -12.20 8.33
N SER A 141 -9.51 -11.81 7.76
CA SER A 141 -9.45 -10.83 6.68
C SER A 141 -10.13 -11.33 5.41
N PHE A 142 -9.95 -12.61 5.08
CA PHE A 142 -10.61 -13.23 3.93
C PHE A 142 -12.14 -13.23 4.10
N LEU A 143 -12.64 -13.61 5.27
CA LEU A 143 -14.07 -13.55 5.57
C LEU A 143 -14.61 -12.11 5.53
N ALA A 144 -13.87 -11.14 6.06
CA ALA A 144 -14.26 -9.73 6.01
C ALA A 144 -14.44 -9.23 4.56
N ALA A 145 -13.49 -9.55 3.68
CA ALA A 145 -13.57 -9.24 2.25
C ALA A 145 -14.80 -9.88 1.57
N MET A 146 -15.16 -11.12 1.93
CA MET A 146 -16.37 -11.77 1.40
C MET A 146 -17.68 -11.11 1.86
N TYR A 147 -17.70 -10.56 3.08
CA TYR A 147 -18.84 -9.79 3.59
C TYR A 147 -18.84 -8.33 3.13
N GLY A 148 -17.77 -7.87 2.45
CA GLY A 148 -17.63 -6.49 1.99
C GLY A 148 -17.34 -5.49 3.12
N ILE A 149 -16.69 -5.91 4.20
CA ILE A 149 -16.25 -5.08 5.34
C ILE A 149 -14.73 -4.91 5.28
#